data_AF-G3TN60-F1
#
_entry.id   AF-G3TN60-F1
#
_cell.length_a   1.000
_cell.length_b   1.000
_cell.length_c   1.000
_cell.angle_alpha   90.00
_cell.angle_beta   90.00
_cell.angle_gamma   90.00
#
_symmetry.space_group_name_H-M   'P 1'
#
loop_
_entity.id
_entity.type
_entity.pdbx_description
1 polymer ?
#
loop_
_entity_poly.entity_id
_entity_poly.type
_entity_poly.pdbx_seq_one_letter_code
_entity_poly.pdbx_strand_id
1 'polypeptide(L)'
;MFLPVSVVIDGYPVTQYQMNLLEARTIIPMIIFELDVPSKEIFKRLLLEKKKEQSFPYPLHNSAQITAVKNSKHRKNIDEIRQYYQEQHQNWYVIDGFHSKWWIWNKVIKNIQMVNKCIQTYLERIKSGKAACIDKLCITPQELTSRLGEFGQFCPVSLAESYELFDCSLTKSLKFAAEFRGHYYKMNSQEKLNKFLESPELYVPPLAPYPLPSPDMIPKRLTLSELKCRFPKCAELQGYCPVTYQDGKQRYEALIPGNINYALEYRDRIYICETEEKLQKFFRSPLKYWNQKLPNKLPPLKEPIFLTSLPLPGYLEQGVATSLIKAMNAAGCLKPKFPFLSIRRSALLFIALHLKAFNPKGSEYTRKKYKKKMDQFIERCELITYLGTKMTRKYKEPQYRAIDFDHKLQTFLALRNIDPING
;
A
#
# COMPACT_ATOMS: atom_id res chain seq x y z
N MET A 1 26.17 46.40 -23.08
CA MET A 1 25.52 45.19 -22.55
C MET A 1 26.32 44.80 -21.32
N PHE A 2 25.88 45.20 -20.12
CA PHE A 2 26.57 44.84 -18.88
C PHE A 2 26.43 43.34 -18.71
N LEU A 3 27.54 42.59 -18.83
CA LEU A 3 27.60 41.23 -18.32
C LEU A 3 27.40 41.35 -16.80
N PRO A 4 26.32 40.83 -16.21
CA PRO A 4 26.20 40.85 -14.76
C PRO A 4 27.39 40.07 -14.19
N VAL A 5 28.13 40.70 -13.28
CA VAL A 5 29.21 40.05 -12.55
C VAL A 5 28.56 38.95 -11.69
N SER A 6 28.78 37.69 -12.05
CA SER A 6 28.35 36.56 -11.23
C SER A 6 29.21 36.50 -9.97
N VAL A 7 28.58 36.31 -8.82
CA VAL A 7 29.27 36.20 -7.53
C VAL A 7 29.14 34.77 -7.00
N VAL A 8 30.21 34.26 -6.42
CA VAL A 8 30.20 33.00 -5.67
C VAL A 8 30.26 33.35 -4.19
N ILE A 9 29.25 32.92 -3.43
CA ILE A 9 29.22 33.05 -1.97
C ILE A 9 29.74 31.75 -1.39
N ASP A 10 30.86 31.81 -0.68
CA ASP A 10 31.46 30.66 -0.01
C ASP A 10 31.26 30.77 1.52
N GLY A 11 30.77 29.70 2.14
CA GLY A 11 30.59 29.62 3.59
C GLY A 11 29.44 30.46 4.18
N TYR A 12 28.49 30.94 3.37
CA TYR A 12 27.31 31.69 3.81
C TYR A 12 26.10 31.36 2.92
N PRO A 13 24.88 31.13 3.45
CA PRO A 13 24.49 31.20 4.86
C PRO A 13 24.81 29.92 5.65
N VAL A 14 25.08 30.05 6.95
CA VAL A 14 25.30 28.92 7.89
C VAL A 14 24.24 28.83 9.00
N THR A 15 23.29 29.77 9.04
CA THR A 15 22.18 29.82 9.98
C THR A 15 20.90 30.29 9.29
N GLN A 16 19.74 29.95 9.85
CA GLN A 16 18.45 30.40 9.34
C GLN A 16 18.30 31.92 9.35
N TYR A 17 18.84 32.61 10.37
CA TYR A 17 18.84 34.07 10.41
C TYR A 17 19.57 34.67 9.20
N GLN A 18 20.73 34.12 8.85
CA GLN A 18 21.51 34.56 7.69
C GLN A 18 20.81 34.29 6.36
N MET A 19 20.13 33.15 6.25
CA MET A 19 19.28 32.81 5.11
C MET A 19 18.14 33.84 4.96
N ASN A 20 17.43 34.14 6.05
CA ASN A 20 16.37 35.15 6.05
C ASN A 20 16.89 36.55 5.65
N LEU A 21 18.13 36.90 6.04
CA LEU A 21 18.75 38.16 5.62
C LEU A 21 19.06 38.23 4.11
N LEU A 22 19.39 37.10 3.48
CA LEU A 22 19.59 37.03 2.03
C LEU A 22 18.27 37.22 1.30
N GLU A 23 17.24 36.50 1.74
CA GLU A 23 15.89 36.57 1.20
C GLU A 23 15.29 37.98 1.33
N ALA A 24 15.43 38.61 2.51
CA ALA A 24 14.99 39.98 2.73
C ALA A 24 15.67 41.01 1.82
N ARG A 25 16.87 40.69 1.32
CA ARG A 25 17.61 41.52 0.34
C ARG A 25 17.48 41.02 -1.10
N THR A 26 16.63 40.03 -1.35
CA THR A 26 16.44 39.39 -2.67
C THR A 26 17.74 38.82 -3.28
N ILE A 27 18.70 38.44 -2.44
CA ILE A 27 19.95 37.79 -2.86
C ILE A 27 19.72 36.28 -2.88
N ILE A 28 19.17 35.77 -3.98
CA ILE A 28 18.84 34.35 -4.14
C ILE A 28 19.94 33.67 -4.96
N PRO A 29 20.68 32.70 -4.39
CA PRO A 29 21.65 31.92 -5.16
C PRO A 29 20.94 31.12 -6.27
N MET A 30 21.42 31.20 -7.51
CA MET A 30 20.85 30.39 -8.61
C MET A 30 21.19 28.89 -8.49
N ILE A 31 22.34 28.60 -7.87
CA ILE A 31 22.86 27.24 -7.70
C ILE A 31 23.54 27.18 -6.34
N ILE A 32 23.19 26.18 -5.53
CA ILE A 32 23.86 25.91 -4.26
C ILE A 32 24.51 24.53 -4.35
N PHE A 33 25.81 24.46 -4.08
CA PHE A 33 26.55 23.21 -4.01
C PHE A 33 26.88 22.88 -2.57
N GLU A 34 26.48 21.70 -2.13
CA GLU A 34 26.90 21.12 -0.87
C GLU A 34 27.90 19.99 -1.13
N LEU A 35 29.11 20.13 -0.58
CA LEU A 35 30.11 19.07 -0.63
C LEU A 35 29.93 18.15 0.58
N ASP A 36 29.29 17.00 0.38
CA ASP A 36 29.12 16.02 1.44
C ASP A 36 30.41 15.23 1.65
N VAL A 37 30.92 15.26 2.89
CA VAL A 37 32.13 14.53 3.29
C VAL A 37 31.90 13.91 4.66
N PRO A 38 32.17 12.59 4.83
CA PRO A 38 32.11 11.96 6.13
C PRO A 38 33.06 12.61 7.15
N SER A 39 32.59 12.83 8.38
CA SER A 39 33.40 13.51 9.41
C SER A 39 34.76 12.86 9.64
N LYS A 40 34.84 11.52 9.59
CA LYS A 40 36.09 10.76 9.71
C LYS A 40 37.12 11.19 8.66
N GLU A 41 36.67 11.38 7.42
CA GLU A 41 37.53 11.80 6.31
C GLU A 41 37.95 13.27 6.45
N ILE A 42 37.05 14.15 6.92
CA ILE A 42 37.38 15.56 7.21
C ILE A 42 38.56 15.63 8.19
N PHE A 43 38.49 14.91 9.32
CA PHE A 43 39.56 14.93 10.32
C PHE A 43 40.84 14.25 9.82
N LYS A 44 40.74 13.19 9.02
CA LYS A 44 41.90 12.57 8.38
C LYS A 44 42.63 13.56 7.45
N ARG A 45 41.89 14.29 6.62
CA ARG A 45 42.44 15.32 5.73
C ARG A 45 43.09 16.46 6.53
N LEU A 46 42.43 16.92 7.60
CA LEU A 46 42.98 17.95 8.50
C LEU A 46 44.32 17.54 9.12
N LEU A 47 44.45 16.28 9.57
CA LEU A 47 45.69 15.75 10.14
C LEU A 47 46.82 15.68 9.10
N LEU A 48 46.50 15.30 7.85
CA LEU A 48 47.48 15.23 6.77
C LEU A 48 47.94 16.62 6.30
N GLU A 49 47.03 17.59 6.28
CA GLU A 49 47.32 18.98 5.92
C GLU A 49 48.28 19.62 6.93
N LYS A 50 48.02 19.45 8.23
CA LYS A 50 48.92 19.93 9.30
C LYS A 50 50.34 19.37 9.23
N LYS A 51 50.51 18.15 8.71
CA LYS A 51 51.84 17.55 8.52
C LYS A 51 52.61 18.17 7.34
N LYS A 52 51.91 18.83 6.41
CA LYS A 52 52.48 19.41 5.19
C LYS A 52 52.65 20.94 5.27
N GLU A 53 51.89 21.61 6.13
CA GLU A 53 51.97 23.08 6.28
C GLU A 53 53.30 23.52 6.91
N GLN A 54 53.98 24.49 6.28
CA GLN A 54 55.00 25.31 6.94
C GLN A 54 54.34 26.24 7.96
N SER A 55 55.02 26.57 9.06
CA SER A 55 54.43 27.44 10.09
C SER A 55 54.14 28.82 9.49
N PHE A 56 52.87 29.18 9.38
CA PHE A 56 52.48 30.54 9.04
C PHE A 56 52.88 31.49 10.17
N PRO A 57 53.17 32.77 9.86
CA PRO A 57 53.53 33.77 10.87
C PRO A 57 52.35 34.20 11.77
N TYR A 58 51.17 33.61 11.59
CA TYR A 58 49.95 33.92 12.35
C TYR A 58 49.15 32.64 12.64
N PRO A 59 48.36 32.61 13.73
CA PRO A 59 47.56 31.45 14.11
C PRO A 59 46.37 31.25 13.16
N LEU A 60 46.20 30.01 12.69
CA LEU A 60 45.04 29.59 11.89
C LEU A 60 43.97 28.92 12.78
N HIS A 61 42.69 29.15 12.47
CA HIS A 61 41.56 28.48 13.12
C HIS A 61 41.31 27.06 12.58
N ASN A 62 42.37 26.27 12.41
CA ASN A 62 42.37 24.91 11.86
C ASN A 62 42.65 23.84 12.95
N SER A 63 42.43 24.16 14.23
CA SER A 63 42.56 23.18 15.31
C SER A 63 41.48 22.09 15.20
N ALA A 64 41.80 20.85 15.60
CA ALA A 64 40.84 19.75 15.54
C ALA A 64 39.58 20.04 16.38
N GLN A 65 39.76 20.71 17.53
CA GLN A 65 38.66 21.15 18.39
C GLN A 65 37.76 22.19 17.70
N ILE A 66 38.35 23.21 17.07
CA ILE A 66 37.59 24.24 16.35
C ILE A 66 36.82 23.60 15.17
N THR A 67 37.47 22.73 14.39
CA THR A 67 36.84 22.02 13.28
C THR A 67 35.70 21.11 13.76
N ALA A 68 35.85 20.45 14.91
CA ALA A 68 34.79 19.64 15.50
C ALA A 68 33.56 20.47 15.88
N VAL A 69 33.76 21.63 16.51
CA VAL A 69 32.67 22.57 16.84
C VAL A 69 31.99 23.08 15.56
N LYS A 70 32.76 23.49 14.55
CA LYS A 70 32.24 23.95 13.26
C LYS A 70 31.41 22.88 12.54
N ASN A 71 31.94 21.66 12.44
CA ASN A 71 31.26 20.53 11.79
C ASN A 71 29.98 20.13 12.55
N SER A 72 30.01 20.11 13.88
CA SER A 72 28.81 19.86 14.70
C SER A 72 27.72 20.92 14.45
N LYS A 73 28.10 22.20 14.44
CA LYS A 73 27.15 23.30 14.20
C LYS A 73 26.60 23.29 12.77
N HIS A 74 27.44 23.03 11.78
CA HIS A 74 27.04 22.92 10.39
C HIS A 74 26.01 21.79 10.19
N ARG A 75 26.30 20.58 10.68
CA ARG A 75 25.40 19.43 10.58
C ARG A 75 24.04 19.67 11.24
N LYS A 76 23.98 20.46 12.31
CA LYS A 76 22.71 20.82 12.96
C LYS A 76 21.85 21.76 12.10
N ASN A 77 22.47 22.71 11.41
CA ASN A 77 21.74 23.77 10.72
C ASN A 77 21.49 23.48 9.23
N ILE A 78 22.35 22.68 8.60
CA ILE A 78 22.35 22.53 7.14
C ILE A 78 21.08 21.86 6.62
N ASP A 79 20.50 20.93 7.37
CA ASP A 79 19.30 20.20 6.94
C ASP A 79 18.09 21.12 6.82
N GLU A 80 17.90 22.06 7.76
CA GLU A 80 16.83 23.06 7.72
C GLU A 80 17.01 24.03 6.55
N ILE A 81 18.24 24.53 6.34
CA ILE A 81 18.57 25.44 5.22
C ILE A 81 18.38 24.72 3.88
N ARG A 82 18.85 23.47 3.78
CA ARG A 82 18.68 22.63 2.59
C ARG A 82 17.21 22.43 2.28
N GLN A 83 16.41 22.07 3.28
CA GLN A 83 14.97 21.86 3.09
C GLN A 83 14.30 23.13 2.57
N TYR A 84 14.61 24.29 3.15
CA TYR A 84 14.07 25.58 2.70
C TYR A 84 14.41 25.85 1.21
N TYR A 85 15.68 25.81 0.82
CA TYR A 85 16.07 26.09 -0.57
C TYR A 85 15.55 25.03 -1.55
N GLN A 86 15.45 23.77 -1.12
CA GLN A 86 14.89 22.70 -1.95
C GLN A 86 13.38 22.88 -2.17
N GLU A 87 12.64 23.34 -1.16
CA GLU A 87 11.20 23.59 -1.24
C GLU A 87 10.87 24.87 -2.00
N GLN A 88 11.62 25.96 -1.76
CA GLN A 88 11.37 27.26 -2.35
C GLN A 88 11.95 27.40 -3.75
N HIS A 89 13.17 26.92 -4.00
CA HIS A 89 13.94 27.27 -5.22
C HIS A 89 14.37 26.07 -6.06
N GLN A 90 14.35 24.85 -5.52
CA GLN A 90 14.79 23.62 -6.21
C GLN A 90 16.22 23.72 -6.80
N ASN A 91 17.11 24.46 -6.14
CA ASN A 91 18.43 24.86 -6.63
C ASN A 91 19.61 24.23 -5.84
N TRP A 92 19.33 23.26 -4.98
CA TRP A 92 20.34 22.61 -4.12
C TRP A 92 20.92 21.34 -4.75
N TYR A 93 22.24 21.24 -4.80
CA TYR A 93 22.97 20.11 -5.38
C TYR A 93 23.97 19.55 -4.38
N VAL A 94 23.71 18.34 -3.90
CA VAL A 94 24.67 17.59 -3.09
C VAL A 94 25.68 16.88 -4.00
N ILE A 95 26.96 17.09 -3.73
CA ILE A 95 28.09 16.49 -4.45
C ILE A 95 28.93 15.70 -3.45
N ASP A 96 29.27 14.47 -3.81
CA ASP A 96 30.18 13.65 -3.02
C ASP A 96 31.60 14.26 -3.04
N GLY A 97 32.00 14.83 -1.91
CA GLY A 97 33.31 15.43 -1.70
C GLY A 97 34.41 14.43 -1.32
N PHE A 98 34.11 13.13 -1.27
CA PHE A 98 35.10 12.07 -1.05
C PHE A 98 36.03 11.89 -2.25
N HIS A 99 35.55 12.21 -3.46
CA HIS A 99 36.31 12.13 -4.70
C HIS A 99 37.44 13.17 -4.83
N SER A 100 38.26 13.04 -5.88
CA SER A 100 39.36 13.96 -6.16
C SER A 100 38.87 15.37 -6.53
N LYS A 101 39.72 16.38 -6.31
CA LYS A 101 39.42 17.78 -6.67
C LYS A 101 38.99 17.93 -8.13
N TRP A 102 39.65 17.21 -9.05
CA TRP A 102 39.34 17.19 -10.48
C TRP A 102 37.95 16.62 -10.78
N TRP A 103 37.56 15.54 -10.10
CA TRP A 103 36.23 14.95 -10.28
C TRP A 103 35.13 15.91 -9.80
N ILE A 104 35.32 16.51 -8.61
CA ILE A 104 34.38 17.51 -8.06
C ILE A 104 34.25 18.70 -9.01
N TRP A 105 35.39 19.23 -9.49
CA TRP A 105 35.43 20.33 -10.45
C TRP A 105 34.65 20.01 -11.73
N ASN A 106 34.89 18.84 -12.33
CA ASN A 106 34.15 18.38 -13.51
C ASN A 106 32.65 18.27 -13.25
N LYS A 107 32.26 17.75 -12.07
CA LYS A 107 30.85 17.60 -11.68
C LYS A 107 30.15 18.95 -11.51
N VAL A 108 30.80 19.89 -10.83
CA VAL A 108 30.32 21.26 -10.64
C VAL A 108 30.15 21.96 -11.98
N ILE A 109 31.16 21.93 -12.85
CA ILE A 109 31.10 22.54 -14.18
C ILE A 109 29.95 21.96 -15.00
N LYS A 110 29.77 20.64 -14.99
CA LYS A 110 28.67 19.99 -15.71
C LYS A 110 27.31 20.48 -15.25
N ASN A 111 27.11 20.65 -13.94
CA ASN A 111 25.87 21.17 -13.38
C ASN A 111 25.65 22.64 -13.76
N ILE A 112 26.69 23.48 -13.66
CA ILE A 112 26.64 24.89 -14.06
C ILE A 112 26.30 25.01 -15.56
N GLN A 113 26.97 24.26 -16.42
CA GLN A 113 26.71 24.25 -17.87
C GLN A 113 25.26 23.85 -18.18
N MET A 114 24.73 22.85 -17.48
CA MET A 114 23.34 22.43 -17.62
C MET A 114 22.37 23.56 -17.25
N VAL A 115 22.55 24.20 -16.09
CA VAL A 115 21.68 25.28 -15.62
C VAL A 115 21.78 26.50 -16.55
N ASN A 116 23.00 26.89 -16.93
CA ASN A 116 23.21 27.99 -17.88
C ASN A 116 22.54 27.72 -19.23
N LYS A 117 22.61 26.48 -19.73
CA LYS A 117 21.92 26.09 -20.97
C LYS A 117 20.40 26.25 -20.81
N CYS A 118 19.82 25.80 -19.68
CA CYS A 118 18.40 25.98 -19.39
C CYS A 118 18.00 27.46 -19.39
N ILE A 119 18.75 28.31 -18.69
CA ILE A 119 18.50 29.77 -18.63
C ILE A 119 18.61 30.41 -20.01
N GLN A 120 19.66 30.10 -20.77
CA GLN A 120 19.86 30.64 -22.12
C GLN A 120 18.73 30.23 -23.07
N THR A 121 18.38 28.94 -23.09
CA THR A 121 17.27 28.42 -23.90
C THR A 121 15.95 29.07 -23.50
N TYR A 122 15.72 29.28 -22.19
CA TYR A 122 14.54 29.98 -21.71
C TYR A 122 14.47 31.42 -22.25
N LEU A 123 15.53 32.21 -22.05
CA LEU A 123 15.57 33.60 -22.50
C LEU A 123 15.40 33.73 -24.01
N GLU A 124 16.05 32.85 -24.79
CA GLU A 124 15.94 32.83 -26.24
C GLU A 124 14.51 32.51 -26.72
N ARG A 125 13.87 31.49 -26.14
CA ARG A 125 12.51 31.08 -26.51
C ARG A 125 11.48 32.12 -26.12
N ILE A 126 11.57 32.67 -24.91
CA ILE A 126 10.65 33.73 -24.45
C ILE A 126 10.78 34.99 -25.30
N LYS A 127 12.00 35.42 -25.64
CA LYS A 127 12.23 36.54 -26.56
C LYS A 127 11.62 36.28 -27.95
N SER A 128 11.63 35.02 -28.39
CA SER A 128 11.02 34.59 -29.66
C SER A 128 9.50 34.35 -29.57
N GLY A 129 8.87 34.63 -28.42
CA GLY A 129 7.43 34.40 -28.20
C GLY A 129 7.03 32.93 -28.11
N LYS A 130 7.99 32.01 -27.93
CA LYS A 130 7.77 30.56 -27.83
C LYS A 130 7.66 30.11 -26.37
N ALA A 131 7.02 28.96 -26.15
CA ALA A 131 7.01 28.35 -24.83
C ALA A 131 8.40 27.84 -24.42
N ALA A 132 8.70 27.90 -23.12
CA ALA A 132 9.99 27.52 -22.55
C ALA A 132 9.84 26.73 -21.26
N CYS A 133 10.74 25.78 -21.01
CA CYS A 133 10.78 25.07 -19.72
C CYS A 133 11.16 26.02 -18.60
N ILE A 134 10.56 25.82 -17.43
CA ILE A 134 10.87 26.60 -16.23
C ILE A 134 11.63 25.81 -15.16
N ASP A 135 11.97 24.55 -15.45
CA ASP A 135 12.85 23.75 -14.61
C ASP A 135 14.18 24.48 -14.36
N LYS A 136 14.62 24.51 -13.10
CA LYS A 136 15.89 25.13 -12.64
C LYS A 136 15.99 26.65 -12.80
N LEU A 137 14.88 27.36 -12.88
CA LEU A 137 14.85 28.83 -12.89
C LEU A 137 14.65 29.45 -11.49
N CYS A 138 14.69 28.66 -10.41
CA CYS A 138 14.47 29.11 -9.03
C CYS A 138 13.11 29.78 -8.80
N ILE A 139 12.06 29.30 -9.48
CA ILE A 139 10.70 29.84 -9.31
C ILE A 139 10.10 29.32 -8.02
N THR A 140 9.60 30.24 -7.20
CA THR A 140 8.99 29.91 -5.92
C THR A 140 7.60 29.29 -6.08
N PRO A 141 7.13 28.43 -5.17
CA PRO A 141 5.76 27.92 -5.19
C PRO A 141 4.70 29.03 -5.16
N GLN A 142 5.00 30.16 -4.50
CA GLN A 142 4.12 31.33 -4.45
C GLN A 142 4.03 32.01 -5.81
N GLU A 143 5.18 32.27 -6.47
CA GLU A 143 5.23 32.83 -7.82
C GLU A 143 4.57 31.89 -8.84
N LEU A 144 4.82 30.58 -8.71
CA LEU A 144 4.18 29.58 -9.54
C LEU A 144 2.66 29.68 -9.45
N THR A 145 2.13 29.82 -8.23
CA THR A 145 0.69 29.89 -7.97
C THR A 145 0.08 31.20 -8.47
N SER A 146 0.78 32.33 -8.32
CA SER A 146 0.28 33.64 -8.76
C SER A 146 0.23 33.80 -10.26
N ARG A 147 1.08 33.06 -11.00
CA ARG A 147 1.18 33.11 -12.46
C ARG A 147 0.64 31.85 -13.15
N LEU A 148 -0.17 31.04 -12.48
CA LEU A 148 -0.81 29.90 -13.13
C LEU A 148 -1.69 30.37 -14.29
N GLY A 149 -1.61 29.68 -15.42
CA GLY A 149 -2.50 29.90 -16.55
C GLY A 149 -3.93 29.44 -16.29
N GLU A 150 -4.78 29.51 -17.33
CA GLU A 150 -6.22 29.24 -17.23
C GLU A 150 -6.53 27.77 -16.84
N PHE A 151 -5.57 26.86 -16.99
CA PHE A 151 -5.70 25.46 -16.59
C PHE A 151 -5.25 25.17 -15.16
N GLY A 152 -4.74 26.17 -14.43
CA GLY A 152 -4.30 26.00 -13.05
C GLY A 152 -3.22 24.92 -12.90
N GLN A 153 -3.50 23.91 -12.05
CA GLN A 153 -2.61 22.77 -11.82
C GLN A 153 -2.88 21.57 -12.75
N PHE A 154 -3.79 21.71 -13.73
CA PHE A 154 -4.14 20.62 -14.64
C PHE A 154 -3.31 20.65 -15.92
N CYS A 155 -3.05 19.47 -16.47
CA CYS A 155 -2.31 19.33 -17.73
C CYS A 155 -3.14 19.77 -18.94
N PRO A 156 -2.80 20.88 -19.63
CA PRO A 156 -3.57 21.36 -20.78
C PRO A 156 -3.52 20.39 -21.97
N VAL A 157 -2.37 19.75 -22.20
CA VAL A 157 -2.17 18.82 -23.32
C VAL A 157 -3.00 17.53 -23.15
N SER A 158 -3.15 17.04 -21.91
CA SER A 158 -4.00 15.88 -21.62
C SER A 158 -5.48 16.22 -21.83
N LEU A 159 -5.90 17.41 -21.40
CA LEU A 159 -7.27 17.85 -21.59
C LEU A 159 -7.59 18.07 -23.08
N ALA A 160 -6.64 18.61 -23.85
CA ALA A 160 -6.83 18.85 -25.27
C ALA A 160 -6.86 17.56 -26.13
N GLU A 161 -5.94 16.62 -25.88
CA GLU A 161 -5.80 15.42 -26.73
C GLU A 161 -6.71 14.26 -26.31
N SER A 162 -6.84 14.00 -25.00
CA SER A 162 -7.57 12.84 -24.47
C SER A 162 -8.81 13.21 -23.67
N TYR A 163 -9.08 14.50 -23.47
CA TYR A 163 -10.16 14.99 -22.61
C TYR A 163 -10.07 14.42 -21.17
N GLU A 164 -8.83 14.26 -20.70
CA GLU A 164 -8.52 13.73 -19.37
C GLU A 164 -8.03 14.84 -18.43
N LEU A 165 -8.64 14.90 -17.24
CA LEU A 165 -8.23 15.79 -16.16
C LEU A 165 -7.09 15.15 -15.37
N PHE A 166 -5.86 15.59 -15.62
CA PHE A 166 -4.71 15.15 -14.85
C PHE A 166 -4.26 16.26 -13.90
N ASP A 167 -4.40 16.03 -12.59
CA ASP A 167 -3.96 16.97 -11.56
C ASP A 167 -2.45 16.83 -11.31
N CYS A 168 -1.69 17.88 -11.61
CA CYS A 168 -0.25 17.98 -11.37
C CYS A 168 0.10 18.62 -10.02
N SER A 169 -0.88 18.88 -9.14
CA SER A 169 -0.68 19.44 -7.79
C SER A 169 0.17 18.54 -6.89
N LEU A 170 0.07 17.22 -7.05
CA LEU A 170 0.80 16.23 -6.26
C LEU A 170 2.32 16.30 -6.52
N THR A 171 2.72 16.68 -7.73
CA THR A 171 4.13 16.79 -8.10
C THR A 171 4.61 18.22 -7.82
N LYS A 172 5.38 18.37 -6.74
CA LYS A 172 6.03 19.64 -6.37
C LYS A 172 7.15 20.04 -7.33
N SER A 173 7.71 19.09 -8.09
CA SER A 173 8.82 19.34 -9.01
C SER A 173 8.38 20.11 -10.27
N LEU A 174 9.20 21.06 -10.71
CA LEU A 174 8.97 21.87 -11.91
C LEU A 174 9.52 21.24 -13.20
N LYS A 175 9.97 19.99 -13.17
CA LYS A 175 10.58 19.28 -14.32
C LYS A 175 9.71 19.31 -15.58
N PHE A 176 8.39 19.23 -15.42
CA PHE A 176 7.43 19.20 -16.53
C PHE A 176 6.59 20.48 -16.59
N ALA A 177 7.13 21.60 -16.12
CA ALA A 177 6.46 22.88 -16.19
C ALA A 177 7.07 23.77 -17.29
N ALA A 178 6.22 24.57 -17.94
CA ALA A 178 6.61 25.50 -18.97
C ALA A 178 5.89 26.84 -18.79
N GLU A 179 6.55 27.88 -19.27
CA GLU A 179 5.98 29.22 -19.41
C GLU A 179 5.56 29.45 -20.85
N PHE A 180 4.39 30.05 -21.03
CA PHE A 180 3.97 30.63 -22.29
C PHE A 180 3.20 31.93 -22.04
N ARG A 181 3.61 33.02 -22.73
CA ARG A 181 2.99 34.36 -22.63
C ARG A 181 2.79 34.84 -21.18
N GLY A 182 3.80 34.66 -20.34
CA GLY A 182 3.78 35.11 -18.95
C GLY A 182 3.06 34.19 -17.95
N HIS A 183 2.42 33.11 -18.41
CA HIS A 183 1.67 32.17 -17.58
C HIS A 183 2.36 30.81 -17.50
N TYR A 184 2.25 30.15 -16.35
CA TYR A 184 2.82 28.83 -16.09
C TYR A 184 1.80 27.71 -16.27
N TYR A 185 2.27 26.64 -16.91
CA TYR A 185 1.50 25.43 -17.17
C TYR A 185 2.30 24.23 -16.71
N LYS A 186 1.62 23.24 -16.10
CA LYS A 186 2.21 21.97 -15.72
C LYS A 186 1.75 20.86 -16.66
N MET A 187 2.67 19.98 -17.00
CA MET A 187 2.39 18.81 -17.83
C MET A 187 2.61 17.54 -16.99
N ASN A 188 1.91 16.46 -17.36
CA ASN A 188 2.00 15.21 -16.61
C ASN A 188 3.23 14.36 -16.97
N SER A 189 3.87 14.62 -18.11
CA SER A 189 5.01 13.85 -18.61
C SER A 189 5.93 14.68 -19.50
N GLN A 190 7.14 14.17 -19.73
CA GLN A 190 8.12 14.77 -20.65
C GLN A 190 7.59 14.82 -22.09
N GLU A 191 6.87 13.80 -22.53
CA GLU A 191 6.30 13.75 -23.89
C GLU A 191 5.30 14.89 -24.09
N LYS A 192 4.41 15.11 -23.11
CA LYS A 192 3.42 16.20 -23.16
C LYS A 192 4.08 17.58 -23.04
N LEU A 193 5.14 17.71 -22.23
CA LEU A 193 5.96 18.93 -22.20
C LEU A 193 6.54 19.24 -23.58
N ASN A 194 7.14 18.26 -24.26
CA ASN A 194 7.75 18.47 -25.58
C ASN A 194 6.71 18.96 -26.60
N LYS A 195 5.52 18.33 -26.64
CA LYS A 195 4.42 18.79 -27.50
C LYS A 195 4.01 20.24 -27.20
N PHE A 196 3.91 20.58 -25.91
CA PHE A 196 3.58 21.95 -25.49
C PHE A 196 4.66 22.96 -25.91
N LEU A 197 5.94 22.60 -25.84
CA LEU A 197 7.04 23.48 -26.26
C LEU A 197 7.11 23.69 -27.77
N GLU A 198 6.62 22.74 -28.56
CA GLU A 198 6.55 22.81 -30.01
C GLU A 198 5.40 23.69 -30.48
N SER A 199 4.19 23.48 -29.96
CA SER A 199 2.97 24.17 -30.38
C SER A 199 2.07 24.55 -29.20
N PRO A 200 2.48 25.52 -28.34
CA PRO A 200 1.74 25.87 -27.12
C PRO A 200 0.36 26.48 -27.41
N GLU A 201 0.22 27.18 -28.54
CA GLU A 201 -1.01 27.88 -28.91
C GLU A 201 -2.20 26.93 -29.06
N LEU A 202 -1.98 25.69 -29.52
CA LEU A 202 -3.03 24.68 -29.68
C LEU A 202 -3.62 24.21 -28.34
N TYR A 203 -2.90 24.45 -27.24
CA TYR A 203 -3.25 23.94 -25.91
C TYR A 203 -3.70 25.04 -24.94
N VAL A 204 -3.58 26.32 -25.33
CA VAL A 204 -3.91 27.48 -24.49
C VAL A 204 -5.00 28.33 -25.16
N PRO A 205 -5.92 28.97 -24.42
CA PRO A 205 -6.87 29.90 -25.01
C PRO A 205 -6.17 30.96 -25.89
N PRO A 206 -6.74 31.32 -27.06
CA PRO A 206 -8.09 31.02 -27.54
C PRO A 206 -8.23 29.74 -28.38
N LEU A 207 -7.12 29.10 -28.78
CA LEU A 207 -7.16 27.96 -29.72
C LEU A 207 -7.30 26.60 -29.02
N ALA A 208 -7.23 26.57 -27.68
CA ALA A 208 -7.47 25.36 -26.90
C ALA A 208 -8.85 24.75 -27.24
N PRO A 209 -8.94 23.44 -27.54
CA PRO A 209 -10.18 22.80 -27.95
C PRO A 209 -11.22 22.74 -26.82
N TYR A 210 -10.76 22.67 -25.58
CA TYR A 210 -11.61 22.57 -24.40
C TYR A 210 -11.08 23.49 -23.29
N PRO A 211 -11.92 24.35 -22.69
CA PRO A 211 -11.54 25.10 -21.51
C PRO A 211 -11.47 24.18 -20.29
N LEU A 212 -10.81 24.65 -19.23
CA LEU A 212 -10.88 23.97 -17.93
C LEU A 212 -12.34 23.95 -17.44
N PRO A 213 -12.87 22.79 -16.99
CA PRO A 213 -14.21 22.71 -16.43
C PRO A 213 -14.37 23.60 -15.19
N SER A 214 -15.61 24.02 -14.89
CA SER A 214 -15.88 24.77 -13.67
C SER A 214 -15.52 23.96 -12.40
N PRO A 215 -15.23 24.61 -11.26
CA PRO A 215 -14.84 23.91 -10.02
C PRO A 215 -15.84 22.84 -9.54
N ASP A 216 -17.13 22.98 -9.87
CA ASP A 216 -18.18 22.03 -9.51
C ASP A 216 -18.17 20.79 -10.43
N MET A 217 -17.59 20.95 -11.61
CA MET A 217 -17.36 19.94 -12.64
C MET A 217 -15.99 19.25 -12.48
N ILE A 218 -15.26 19.53 -11.40
CA ILE A 218 -14.00 18.86 -11.07
C ILE A 218 -14.26 17.96 -9.85
N PRO A 219 -13.97 16.66 -9.93
CA PRO A 219 -14.16 15.75 -8.80
C PRO A 219 -13.25 16.15 -7.62
N LYS A 220 -13.74 15.97 -6.39
CA LYS A 220 -13.03 16.29 -5.15
C LYS A 220 -12.92 15.03 -4.30
N ARG A 221 -11.73 14.73 -3.78
CA ARG A 221 -11.54 13.61 -2.85
C ARG A 221 -12.20 13.97 -1.53
N LEU A 222 -12.96 13.04 -0.95
CA LEU A 222 -13.55 13.21 0.38
C LEU A 222 -12.75 12.41 1.41
N THR A 223 -12.45 13.04 2.53
CA THR A 223 -11.97 12.36 3.73
C THR A 223 -13.12 11.72 4.49
N LEU A 224 -12.81 10.78 5.39
CA LEU A 224 -13.81 10.12 6.24
C LEU A 224 -14.62 11.13 7.08
N SER A 225 -13.96 12.19 7.56
CA SER A 225 -14.60 13.24 8.35
C SER A 225 -15.59 14.04 7.50
N GLU A 226 -15.17 14.48 6.31
CA GLU A 226 -16.03 15.23 5.39
C GLU A 226 -17.21 14.38 4.92
N LEU A 227 -16.99 13.09 4.65
CA LEU A 227 -18.05 12.16 4.25
C LEU A 227 -19.11 12.01 5.35
N LYS A 228 -18.71 11.94 6.62
CA LYS A 228 -19.65 11.90 7.75
C LYS A 228 -20.46 13.19 7.88
N CYS A 229 -19.84 14.34 7.62
CA CYS A 229 -20.53 15.64 7.66
C CYS A 229 -21.58 15.80 6.54
N ARG A 230 -21.50 15.01 5.46
CA ARG A 230 -22.46 15.05 4.34
C ARG A 230 -23.73 14.22 4.58
N PHE A 231 -23.83 13.50 5.70
CA PHE A 231 -25.06 12.80 6.08
C PHE A 231 -26.23 13.80 6.22
N PRO A 232 -27.44 13.52 5.67
CA PRO A 232 -27.97 12.24 5.22
C PRO A 232 -27.84 11.95 3.71
N LYS A 233 -26.99 12.66 2.96
CA LYS A 233 -26.78 12.35 1.52
C LYS A 233 -26.19 10.94 1.38
N CYS A 234 -26.89 10.08 0.65
CA CYS A 234 -26.44 8.71 0.36
C CYS A 234 -25.40 8.68 -0.78
N ALA A 235 -24.55 7.67 -0.76
CA ALA A 235 -23.66 7.39 -1.89
C ALA A 235 -24.46 6.98 -3.13
N GLU A 236 -24.10 7.53 -4.28
CA GLU A 236 -24.59 7.11 -5.59
C GLU A 236 -24.27 5.64 -5.84
N LEU A 237 -25.06 5.02 -6.73
CA LEU A 237 -24.98 3.59 -7.01
C LEU A 237 -25.01 2.74 -5.73
N GLN A 238 -25.70 3.19 -4.67
CA GLN A 238 -25.79 2.47 -3.39
C GLN A 238 -24.42 2.07 -2.80
N GLY A 239 -23.35 2.81 -3.12
CA GLY A 239 -21.99 2.53 -2.66
C GLY A 239 -21.20 1.52 -3.52
N TYR A 240 -21.74 1.06 -4.65
CA TYR A 240 -20.98 0.29 -5.64
C TYR A 240 -20.01 1.18 -6.42
N CYS A 241 -18.86 0.61 -6.79
CA CYS A 241 -17.82 1.34 -7.50
C CYS A 241 -18.26 1.69 -8.94
N PRO A 242 -18.34 2.98 -9.32
CA PRO A 242 -18.76 3.39 -10.67
C PRO A 242 -17.76 2.95 -11.75
N VAL A 243 -16.48 2.90 -11.42
CA VAL A 243 -15.43 2.60 -12.40
C VAL A 243 -15.39 1.11 -12.72
N THR A 244 -15.57 0.23 -11.72
CA THR A 244 -15.65 -1.21 -11.99
C THR A 244 -16.89 -1.54 -12.80
N TYR A 245 -18.03 -0.92 -12.46
CA TYR A 245 -19.29 -1.17 -13.14
C TYR A 245 -19.21 -0.77 -14.62
N GLN A 246 -18.74 0.45 -14.92
CA GLN A 246 -18.59 0.91 -16.30
C GLN A 246 -17.52 0.15 -17.08
N ASP A 247 -16.31 -0.06 -16.51
CA ASP A 247 -15.23 -0.80 -17.16
C ASP A 247 -15.65 -2.27 -17.42
N GLY A 248 -16.45 -2.85 -16.52
CA GLY A 248 -17.04 -4.18 -16.63
C GLY A 248 -18.25 -4.27 -17.57
N LYS A 249 -18.50 -3.23 -18.39
CA LYS A 249 -19.63 -3.15 -19.34
C LYS A 249 -20.98 -3.31 -18.65
N GLN A 250 -21.12 -2.78 -17.44
CA GLN A 250 -22.35 -2.77 -16.65
C GLN A 250 -22.91 -4.17 -16.35
N ARG A 251 -22.02 -5.17 -16.27
CA ARG A 251 -22.37 -6.55 -15.93
C ARG A 251 -22.53 -6.74 -14.42
N TYR A 252 -23.26 -7.78 -14.05
CA TYR A 252 -23.55 -8.11 -12.66
C TYR A 252 -22.28 -8.46 -11.87
N GLU A 253 -21.32 -9.16 -12.50
CA GLU A 253 -20.04 -9.53 -11.86
C GLU A 253 -19.16 -8.32 -11.54
N ALA A 254 -19.41 -7.18 -12.18
CA ALA A 254 -18.64 -5.94 -12.02
C ALA A 254 -19.20 -4.99 -10.94
N LEU A 255 -20.34 -5.35 -10.33
CA LEU A 255 -20.95 -4.64 -9.20
C LEU A 255 -20.19 -4.99 -7.91
N ILE A 256 -19.07 -4.31 -7.72
CA ILE A 256 -18.18 -4.47 -6.56
C ILE A 256 -18.41 -3.31 -5.59
N PRO A 257 -18.63 -3.56 -4.29
CA PRO A 257 -18.80 -2.49 -3.31
C PRO A 257 -17.51 -1.67 -3.20
N GLY A 258 -17.64 -0.35 -3.14
CA GLY A 258 -16.53 0.57 -2.96
C GLY A 258 -16.01 0.57 -1.52
N ASN A 259 -14.78 1.06 -1.33
CA ASN A 259 -14.18 1.29 -0.02
C ASN A 259 -14.32 2.77 0.37
N ILE A 260 -14.84 3.02 1.58
CA ILE A 260 -15.15 4.36 2.11
C ILE A 260 -13.90 5.29 2.10
N ASN A 261 -12.69 4.73 2.19
CA ASN A 261 -11.44 5.48 2.12
C ASN A 261 -11.17 6.13 0.76
N TYR A 262 -11.83 5.66 -0.31
CA TYR A 262 -11.72 6.15 -1.68
C TYR A 262 -13.04 6.79 -2.13
N ALA A 263 -13.59 7.65 -1.28
CA ALA A 263 -14.76 8.44 -1.62
C ALA A 263 -14.39 9.74 -2.36
N LEU A 264 -15.26 10.16 -3.25
CA LEU A 264 -15.17 11.43 -3.96
C LEU A 264 -16.54 12.10 -4.08
N GLU A 265 -16.53 13.42 -4.23
CA GLU A 265 -17.68 14.24 -4.57
C GLU A 265 -17.56 14.72 -6.02
N TYR A 266 -18.64 14.59 -6.79
CA TYR A 266 -18.73 15.11 -8.15
C TYR A 266 -20.17 15.55 -8.44
N ARG A 267 -20.39 16.81 -8.86
CA ARG A 267 -21.74 17.38 -9.08
C ARG A 267 -22.70 17.18 -7.89
N ASP A 268 -22.24 17.50 -6.68
CA ASP A 268 -22.96 17.34 -5.40
C ASP A 268 -23.40 15.90 -5.07
N ARG A 269 -22.84 14.91 -5.76
CA ARG A 269 -23.08 13.47 -5.57
C ARG A 269 -21.83 12.79 -5.04
N ILE A 270 -22.03 11.81 -4.16
CA ILE A 270 -20.95 11.07 -3.51
C ILE A 270 -20.76 9.74 -4.23
N TYR A 271 -19.55 9.46 -4.68
CA TYR A 271 -19.19 8.18 -5.28
C TYR A 271 -18.10 7.50 -4.44
N ILE A 272 -18.14 6.17 -4.36
CA ILE A 272 -17.18 5.38 -3.59
C ILE A 272 -16.46 4.42 -4.53
N CYS A 273 -15.14 4.49 -4.61
CA CYS A 273 -14.33 3.60 -5.45
C CYS A 273 -13.78 2.41 -4.66
N GLU A 274 -13.53 1.30 -5.35
CA GLU A 274 -12.95 0.08 -4.75
C GLU A 274 -11.48 0.28 -4.33
N THR A 275 -10.68 0.88 -5.22
CA THR A 275 -9.23 1.05 -5.06
C THR A 275 -8.79 2.47 -5.42
N GLU A 276 -7.59 2.86 -4.98
CA GLU A 276 -6.98 4.15 -5.34
C GLU A 276 -6.79 4.28 -6.87
N GLU A 277 -6.44 3.21 -7.57
CA GLU A 277 -6.32 3.24 -9.04
C GLU A 277 -7.64 3.58 -9.73
N LYS A 278 -8.74 3.01 -9.24
CA LYS A 278 -10.09 3.27 -9.76
C LYS A 278 -10.53 4.68 -9.42
N LEU A 279 -10.19 5.17 -8.22
CA LEU A 279 -10.37 6.57 -7.84
C LEU A 279 -9.67 7.51 -8.85
N GLN A 280 -8.40 7.27 -9.14
CA GLN A 280 -7.63 8.07 -10.10
C GLN A 280 -8.23 8.01 -11.52
N LYS A 281 -8.76 6.86 -11.96
CA LYS A 281 -9.49 6.77 -13.24
C LYS A 281 -10.74 7.66 -13.27
N PHE A 282 -11.47 7.72 -12.17
CA PHE A 282 -12.62 8.61 -12.05
C PHE A 282 -12.18 10.08 -12.12
N PHE A 283 -11.12 10.47 -11.41
CA PHE A 283 -10.55 11.83 -11.48
C PHE A 283 -10.19 12.23 -12.90
N ARG A 284 -9.58 11.31 -13.68
CA ARG A 284 -9.20 11.56 -15.07
C ARG A 284 -10.38 11.77 -16.00
N SER A 285 -11.46 11.01 -15.82
CA SER A 285 -12.57 11.00 -16.78
C SER A 285 -13.94 10.93 -16.07
N PRO A 286 -14.29 11.94 -15.26
CA PRO A 286 -15.50 11.88 -14.42
C PRO A 286 -16.77 11.80 -15.29
N LEU A 287 -16.77 12.45 -16.45
CA LEU A 287 -17.88 12.45 -17.41
C LEU A 287 -18.23 11.05 -17.95
N LYS A 288 -17.27 10.12 -17.97
CA LYS A 288 -17.48 8.73 -18.40
C LYS A 288 -18.20 7.89 -17.33
N TYR A 289 -18.02 8.23 -16.05
CA TYR A 289 -18.39 7.36 -14.94
C TYR A 289 -19.55 7.89 -14.09
N TRP A 290 -19.89 9.18 -14.14
CA TRP A 290 -20.88 9.77 -13.22
C TRP A 290 -22.34 9.33 -13.48
N ASN A 291 -22.76 9.25 -14.75
CA ASN A 291 -24.17 9.03 -15.11
C ASN A 291 -24.49 7.57 -15.38
N GLN A 292 -24.43 6.76 -14.33
CA GLN A 292 -24.75 5.33 -14.40
C GLN A 292 -26.05 5.04 -13.64
N LYS A 293 -26.80 4.05 -14.12
CA LYS A 293 -27.99 3.53 -13.45
C LYS A 293 -27.73 2.08 -13.08
N LEU A 294 -28.05 1.73 -11.84
CA LEU A 294 -27.97 0.35 -11.37
C LEU A 294 -29.05 -0.52 -12.04
N PRO A 295 -28.78 -1.83 -12.23
CA PRO A 295 -29.79 -2.76 -12.70
C PRO A 295 -30.77 -3.09 -11.56
N ASN A 296 -31.98 -3.52 -11.91
CA ASN A 296 -33.02 -3.86 -10.92
C ASN A 296 -32.62 -5.04 -10.00
N LYS A 297 -31.71 -5.91 -10.45
CA LYS A 297 -31.19 -7.04 -9.69
C LYS A 297 -29.77 -6.74 -9.23
N LEU A 298 -29.60 -6.59 -7.92
CA LEU A 298 -28.31 -6.32 -7.28
C LEU A 298 -27.75 -7.58 -6.64
N PRO A 299 -26.41 -7.69 -6.56
CA PRO A 299 -25.80 -8.79 -5.84
C PRO A 299 -26.16 -8.74 -4.35
N PRO A 300 -26.47 -9.90 -3.75
CA PRO A 300 -26.75 -9.96 -2.32
C PRO A 300 -25.52 -9.43 -1.57
N LEU A 301 -25.77 -8.61 -0.56
CA LEU A 301 -24.71 -8.12 0.32
C LEU A 301 -24.05 -9.34 0.98
N LYS A 302 -22.73 -9.45 0.85
CA LYS A 302 -21.93 -10.51 1.47
C LYS A 302 -21.74 -10.23 2.96
N GLU A 303 -22.84 -10.06 3.68
CA GLU A 303 -22.77 -9.95 5.13
C GLU A 303 -22.55 -11.35 5.73
N PRO A 304 -21.60 -11.51 6.66
CA PRO A 304 -21.41 -12.79 7.33
C PRO A 304 -22.66 -13.08 8.17
N ILE A 305 -23.52 -13.96 7.66
CA ILE A 305 -24.67 -14.46 8.41
C ILE A 305 -24.15 -15.35 9.53
N PHE A 306 -24.50 -15.05 10.78
CA PHE A 306 -24.13 -15.89 11.90
C PHE A 306 -24.84 -17.25 11.80
N LEU A 307 -24.14 -18.35 12.09
CA LEU A 307 -24.73 -19.70 12.08
C LEU A 307 -25.98 -19.78 12.99
N THR A 308 -25.98 -19.04 14.09
CA THR A 308 -27.08 -18.98 15.07
C THR A 308 -28.30 -18.19 14.58
N SER A 309 -28.15 -17.35 13.55
CA SER A 309 -29.29 -16.63 12.95
C SER A 309 -29.99 -17.43 11.85
N LEU A 310 -29.51 -18.64 11.52
CA LEU A 310 -30.15 -19.50 10.53
C LEU A 310 -31.38 -20.22 11.13
N PRO A 311 -32.41 -20.50 10.33
CA PRO A 311 -33.50 -21.40 10.71
C PRO A 311 -32.96 -22.79 11.11
N LEU A 312 -33.71 -23.50 11.97
CA LEU A 312 -33.29 -24.80 12.52
C LEU A 312 -32.77 -25.80 11.46
N PRO A 313 -33.39 -25.97 10.27
CA PRO A 313 -32.84 -26.85 9.23
C PRO A 313 -31.44 -26.43 8.76
N GLY A 314 -31.22 -25.14 8.48
CA GLY A 314 -29.93 -24.62 8.02
C GLY A 314 -28.85 -24.67 9.11
N TYR A 315 -29.23 -24.45 10.37
CA TYR A 315 -28.33 -24.63 11.51
C TYR A 315 -27.83 -26.07 11.64
N LEU A 316 -28.74 -27.05 11.53
CA LEU A 316 -28.38 -28.47 11.63
C LEU A 316 -27.53 -28.93 10.43
N GLU A 317 -27.89 -28.48 9.23
CA GLU A 317 -27.17 -28.81 8.01
C GLU A 317 -25.72 -28.29 8.04
N GLN A 318 -25.53 -27.00 8.35
CA GLN A 318 -24.21 -26.40 8.35
C GLN A 318 -23.40 -26.76 9.61
N GLY A 319 -24.06 -26.94 10.75
CA GLY A 319 -23.40 -27.14 12.04
C GLY A 319 -23.07 -28.59 12.39
N VAL A 320 -23.91 -29.56 12.01
CA VAL A 320 -23.84 -30.94 12.52
C VAL A 320 -23.73 -31.99 11.41
N ALA A 321 -24.21 -31.71 10.19
CA ALA A 321 -24.31 -32.72 9.14
C ALA A 321 -22.96 -33.35 8.78
N THR A 322 -21.91 -32.55 8.59
CA THR A 322 -20.58 -33.07 8.20
C THR A 322 -20.00 -34.02 9.27
N SER A 323 -20.18 -33.72 10.55
CA SER A 323 -19.76 -34.58 11.66
C SER A 323 -20.57 -35.86 11.75
N LEU A 324 -21.89 -35.80 11.52
CA LEU A 324 -22.77 -36.97 11.49
C LEU A 324 -22.45 -37.90 10.31
N ILE A 325 -22.29 -37.34 9.10
CA ILE A 325 -21.93 -38.11 7.90
C ILE A 325 -20.63 -38.89 8.12
N LYS A 326 -19.60 -38.24 8.69
CA LYS A 326 -18.33 -38.93 9.02
C LYS A 326 -18.53 -40.06 10.03
N ALA A 327 -19.31 -39.83 11.09
CA ALA A 327 -19.58 -40.84 12.11
C ALA A 327 -20.38 -42.03 11.56
N MET A 328 -21.38 -41.77 10.72
CA MET A 328 -22.20 -42.79 10.07
C MET A 328 -21.40 -43.59 9.04
N ASN A 329 -20.55 -42.94 8.24
CA ASN A 329 -19.66 -43.62 7.30
C ASN A 329 -18.68 -44.54 8.05
N ALA A 330 -18.05 -44.05 9.13
CA ALA A 330 -17.16 -44.87 9.96
C ALA A 330 -17.90 -46.07 10.57
N ALA A 331 -19.13 -45.87 11.06
CA ALA A 331 -19.95 -46.96 11.59
C ALA A 331 -20.33 -47.99 10.50
N GLY A 332 -20.60 -47.53 9.29
CA GLY A 332 -20.93 -48.37 8.13
C GLY A 332 -19.76 -49.23 7.64
N CYS A 333 -18.53 -48.70 7.70
CA CYS A 333 -17.32 -49.46 7.38
C CYS A 333 -16.98 -50.50 8.45
N LEU A 334 -17.05 -50.10 9.73
CA LEU A 334 -16.66 -50.97 10.84
C LEU A 334 -17.72 -52.04 11.19
N LYS A 335 -19.01 -51.71 10.99
CA LYS A 335 -20.16 -52.54 11.39
C LYS A 335 -20.06 -53.05 12.85
N PRO A 336 -19.93 -52.14 13.83
CA PRO A 336 -19.62 -52.52 15.21
C PRO A 336 -20.74 -53.35 15.84
N LYS A 337 -20.38 -54.52 16.37
CA LYS A 337 -21.26 -55.37 17.16
C LYS A 337 -20.62 -55.59 18.53
N PHE A 338 -21.17 -54.93 19.53
CA PHE A 338 -20.67 -55.07 20.89
C PHE A 338 -21.28 -56.32 21.55
N PRO A 339 -20.50 -57.08 22.36
CA PRO A 339 -21.00 -58.25 23.10
C PRO A 339 -22.29 -57.95 23.88
N PHE A 340 -23.27 -58.85 23.80
CA PHE A 340 -24.55 -58.79 24.52
C PHE A 340 -25.46 -57.57 24.23
N LEU A 341 -25.08 -56.65 23.33
CA LEU A 341 -25.92 -55.52 22.90
C LEU A 341 -26.57 -55.78 21.55
N SER A 342 -27.69 -55.11 21.25
CA SER A 342 -28.28 -55.16 19.91
C SER A 342 -27.40 -54.43 18.89
N ILE A 343 -27.56 -54.76 17.60
CA ILE A 343 -26.81 -54.11 16.50
C ILE A 343 -27.10 -52.60 16.51
N ARG A 344 -28.38 -52.22 16.66
CA ARG A 344 -28.81 -50.82 16.75
C ARG A 344 -28.15 -50.09 17.91
N ARG A 345 -28.12 -50.68 19.11
CA ARG A 345 -27.48 -50.06 20.28
C ARG A 345 -25.97 -49.91 20.10
N SER A 346 -25.30 -50.92 19.55
CA SER A 346 -23.85 -50.89 19.29
C SER A 346 -23.47 -49.77 18.31
N ALA A 347 -24.25 -49.61 17.23
CA ALA A 347 -24.03 -48.55 16.24
C ALA A 347 -24.27 -47.15 16.83
N LEU A 348 -25.32 -46.95 17.63
CA LEU A 348 -25.60 -45.67 18.28
C LEU A 348 -24.51 -45.25 19.27
N LEU A 349 -24.00 -46.20 20.06
CA LEU A 349 -22.88 -45.96 20.98
C LEU A 349 -21.61 -45.57 20.23
N PHE A 350 -21.30 -46.29 19.16
CA PHE A 350 -20.15 -45.96 18.31
C PHE A 350 -20.26 -44.55 17.72
N ILE A 351 -21.42 -44.18 17.17
CA ILE A 351 -21.65 -42.83 16.62
C ILE A 351 -21.50 -41.77 17.72
N ALA A 352 -22.05 -42.00 18.91
CA ALA A 352 -21.92 -41.07 20.03
C ALA A 352 -20.47 -40.89 20.49
N LEU A 353 -19.69 -41.98 20.58
CA LEU A 353 -18.26 -41.93 20.92
C LEU A 353 -17.46 -41.22 19.82
N HIS A 354 -17.75 -41.49 18.56
CA HIS A 354 -17.11 -40.84 17.42
C HIS A 354 -17.38 -39.34 17.40
N LEU A 355 -18.63 -38.91 17.62
CA LEU A 355 -18.98 -37.48 17.70
C LEU A 355 -18.24 -36.78 18.84
N LYS A 356 -18.08 -37.42 20.01
CA LYS A 356 -17.34 -36.85 21.14
C LYS A 356 -15.81 -36.85 20.93
N ALA A 357 -15.26 -37.87 20.30
CA ALA A 357 -13.83 -37.99 20.03
C ALA A 357 -13.33 -36.96 19.01
N PHE A 358 -14.13 -36.67 17.98
CA PHE A 358 -13.77 -35.80 16.85
C PHE A 358 -14.42 -34.41 16.90
N ASN A 359 -15.01 -33.99 18.02
CA ASN A 359 -15.59 -32.65 18.16
C ASN A 359 -14.48 -31.58 18.25
N PRO A 360 -14.31 -30.68 17.25
CA PRO A 360 -13.24 -29.67 17.25
C PRO A 360 -13.40 -28.61 18.35
N LYS A 361 -14.63 -28.37 18.83
CA LYS A 361 -14.92 -27.44 19.93
C LYS A 361 -14.73 -28.07 21.31
N GLY A 362 -14.49 -29.38 21.40
CA GLY A 362 -14.23 -30.08 22.65
C GLY A 362 -12.79 -29.88 23.14
N SER A 363 -12.59 -29.88 24.46
CA SER A 363 -11.24 -29.78 25.04
C SER A 363 -10.36 -30.97 24.61
N GLU A 364 -9.05 -30.73 24.50
CA GLU A 364 -8.09 -31.77 24.07
C GLU A 364 -8.13 -33.00 24.99
N TYR A 365 -8.25 -32.80 26.30
CA TYR A 365 -8.44 -33.86 27.28
C TYR A 365 -9.66 -34.72 26.97
N THR A 366 -10.81 -34.09 26.70
CA THR A 366 -12.07 -34.78 26.39
C THR A 366 -11.96 -35.59 25.10
N ARG A 367 -11.36 -35.00 24.04
CA ARG A 367 -11.13 -35.71 22.78
C ARG A 367 -10.24 -36.94 22.97
N LYS A 368 -9.12 -36.81 23.69
CA LYS A 368 -8.22 -37.95 23.99
C LYS A 368 -8.92 -39.03 24.82
N LYS A 369 -9.73 -38.64 25.83
CA LYS A 369 -10.51 -39.56 26.65
C LYS A 369 -11.51 -40.37 25.82
N TYR A 370 -12.30 -39.70 24.97
CA TYR A 370 -13.31 -40.39 24.15
C TYR A 370 -12.70 -41.14 22.97
N LYS A 371 -11.53 -40.72 22.45
CA LYS A 371 -10.77 -41.50 21.47
C LYS A 371 -10.31 -42.83 22.07
N LYS A 372 -9.70 -42.82 23.26
CA LYS A 372 -9.34 -44.06 23.98
C LYS A 372 -10.55 -44.96 24.26
N LYS A 373 -11.67 -44.39 24.69
CA LYS A 373 -12.93 -45.15 24.89
C LYS A 373 -13.46 -45.74 23.58
N MET A 374 -13.31 -45.01 22.47
CA MET A 374 -13.70 -45.49 21.15
C MET A 374 -12.81 -46.66 20.72
N ASP A 375 -11.49 -46.56 20.88
CA ASP A 375 -10.54 -47.63 20.54
C ASP A 375 -10.81 -48.90 21.36
N GLN A 376 -11.00 -48.76 22.68
CA GLN A 376 -11.41 -49.85 23.56
C GLN A 376 -12.76 -50.48 23.16
N PHE A 377 -13.72 -49.66 22.73
CA PHE A 377 -15.00 -50.15 22.25
C PHE A 377 -14.85 -50.98 20.97
N ILE A 378 -13.95 -50.57 20.05
CA ILE A 378 -13.64 -51.31 18.82
C ILE A 378 -12.98 -52.65 19.18
N GLU A 379 -11.96 -52.66 20.03
CA GLU A 379 -11.28 -53.88 20.49
C GLU A 379 -12.27 -54.88 21.11
N ARG A 380 -13.21 -54.40 21.95
CA ARG A 380 -14.26 -55.23 22.56
C ARG A 380 -15.24 -55.79 21.51
N CYS A 381 -15.51 -55.06 20.42
CA CYS A 381 -16.33 -55.58 19.31
C CYS A 381 -15.61 -56.69 18.53
N GLU A 382 -14.28 -56.59 18.36
CA GLU A 382 -13.47 -57.60 17.66
C GLU A 382 -13.43 -58.94 18.39
N LEU A 383 -13.68 -58.97 19.70
CA LEU A 383 -13.76 -60.21 20.50
C LEU A 383 -14.78 -61.20 19.93
N ILE A 384 -15.92 -60.74 19.40
CA ILE A 384 -16.93 -61.62 18.80
C ILE A 384 -16.37 -62.34 17.57
N THR A 385 -15.73 -61.59 16.67
CA THR A 385 -15.11 -62.14 15.45
C THR A 385 -13.96 -63.07 15.80
N TYR A 386 -13.14 -62.69 16.77
CA TYR A 386 -12.01 -63.50 17.25
C TYR A 386 -12.48 -64.83 17.89
N LEU A 387 -13.43 -64.78 18.81
CA LEU A 387 -13.95 -65.98 19.46
C LEU A 387 -14.72 -66.86 18.47
N GLY A 388 -15.48 -66.26 17.55
CA GLY A 388 -16.19 -67.00 16.50
C GLY A 388 -15.26 -67.78 15.56
N THR A 389 -14.05 -67.29 15.31
CA THR A 389 -13.06 -67.99 14.46
C THR A 389 -12.21 -69.01 15.22
N LYS A 390 -11.94 -68.78 16.50
CA LYS A 390 -11.05 -69.63 17.32
C LYS A 390 -11.77 -70.69 18.15
N MET A 391 -13.07 -70.51 18.44
CA MET A 391 -13.89 -71.54 19.08
C MET A 391 -14.28 -72.63 18.08
N THR A 392 -13.61 -73.76 18.17
CA THR A 392 -14.00 -74.97 17.44
C THR A 392 -15.03 -75.78 18.23
N ARG A 393 -15.90 -76.52 17.54
CA ARG A 393 -16.89 -77.43 18.18
C ARG A 393 -16.24 -78.53 19.04
N LYS A 394 -14.97 -78.86 18.78
CA LYS A 394 -14.18 -79.81 19.57
C LYS A 394 -13.38 -79.07 20.63
N TYR A 395 -13.48 -79.56 21.87
CA TYR A 395 -12.72 -79.04 23.00
C TYR A 395 -11.21 -79.21 22.75
N LYS A 396 -10.43 -78.18 23.07
CA LYS A 396 -8.97 -78.20 23.08
C LYS A 396 -8.48 -77.92 24.49
N GLU A 397 -7.51 -78.70 24.97
CA GLU A 397 -6.87 -78.47 26.25
C GLU A 397 -6.13 -77.12 26.27
N PRO A 398 -5.98 -76.46 27.44
CA PRO A 398 -5.40 -75.11 27.55
C PRO A 398 -4.05 -74.95 26.86
N GLN A 399 -3.20 -75.99 26.92
CA GLN A 399 -1.87 -76.03 26.29
C GLN A 399 -1.88 -75.93 24.75
N TYR A 400 -3.00 -76.25 24.08
CA TYR A 400 -3.16 -76.21 22.63
C TYR A 400 -4.04 -75.03 22.17
N ARG A 401 -4.41 -74.12 23.07
CA ARG A 401 -5.14 -72.89 22.74
C ARG A 401 -4.16 -71.78 22.36
N ALA A 402 -4.68 -70.76 21.66
CA ALA A 402 -3.88 -69.56 21.43
C ALA A 402 -3.58 -68.87 22.78
N ILE A 403 -2.38 -68.31 22.93
CA ILE A 403 -1.84 -67.78 24.19
C ILE A 403 -2.80 -66.81 24.88
N ASP A 404 -3.49 -65.95 24.13
CA ASP A 404 -4.42 -64.94 24.68
C ASP A 404 -5.89 -65.40 24.72
N PHE A 405 -6.20 -66.64 24.35
CA PHE A 405 -7.57 -67.09 24.15
C PHE A 405 -8.39 -67.07 25.44
N ASP A 406 -7.84 -67.63 26.52
CA ASP A 406 -8.56 -67.73 27.80
C ASP A 406 -8.77 -66.34 28.44
N HIS A 407 -7.78 -65.44 28.30
CA HIS A 407 -7.90 -64.04 28.72
C HIS A 407 -8.98 -63.28 27.93
N LYS A 408 -9.01 -63.42 26.60
CA LYS A 408 -10.03 -62.78 25.73
C LYS A 408 -11.43 -63.35 25.97
N LEU A 409 -11.54 -64.63 26.29
CA LEU A 409 -12.81 -65.28 26.64
C LEU A 409 -13.34 -64.79 27.99
N GLN A 410 -12.48 -64.71 29.02
CA GLN A 410 -12.83 -64.11 30.32
C GLN A 410 -13.27 -62.65 30.16
N THR A 411 -12.52 -61.87 29.37
CA THR A 411 -12.85 -60.48 29.04
C THR A 411 -14.21 -60.38 28.35
N PHE A 412 -14.50 -61.26 27.38
CA PHE A 412 -15.80 -61.30 26.70
C PHE A 412 -16.94 -61.59 27.68
N LEU A 413 -16.81 -62.61 28.54
CA LEU A 413 -17.85 -62.97 29.52
C LEU A 413 -18.08 -61.89 30.58
N ALA A 414 -17.03 -61.18 30.98
CA ALA A 414 -17.11 -60.06 31.93
C ALA A 414 -18.01 -58.92 31.41
N LEU A 415 -18.11 -58.74 30.09
CA LEU A 415 -18.94 -57.68 29.47
C LEU A 415 -20.45 -57.92 29.60
N ARG A 416 -20.91 -59.06 30.13
CA ARG A 416 -22.34 -59.41 30.24
C ARG A 416 -23.13 -58.48 31.17
N ASN A 417 -22.49 -57.94 32.22
CA ASN A 417 -23.13 -57.13 33.25
C ASN A 417 -22.55 -55.70 33.35
N ILE A 418 -21.75 -55.27 32.37
CA ILE A 418 -21.04 -53.98 32.40
C ILE A 418 -21.73 -52.97 31.51
N ASP A 419 -21.90 -51.73 32.01
CA ASP A 419 -22.37 -50.60 31.20
C ASP A 419 -21.28 -50.19 30.19
N PRO A 420 -21.54 -50.29 28.87
CA PRO A 420 -20.54 -50.05 27.81
C PRO A 420 -19.98 -48.62 27.80
N ILE A 421 -20.57 -47.67 28.52
CA ILE A 421 -20.13 -46.27 28.57
C ILE A 421 -19.22 -46.00 29.78
N ASN A 422 -19.45 -46.68 30.89
CA ASN A 422 -18.86 -46.37 32.20
C ASN A 422 -17.95 -47.45 32.76
N GLY A 423 -17.96 -48.68 32.23
CA GLY A 423 -17.08 -49.78 32.65
C GLY A 423 -16.22 -50.40 31.56
#